data_AF-A0AAQ4DAW9-F1
#
_entry.id   AF-A0AAQ4DAW9-F1
#
_cell.length_a   1.000
_cell.length_b   1.000
_cell.length_c   1.000
_cell.angle_alpha   90.00
_cell.angle_beta   90.00
_cell.angle_gamma   90.00
#
_symmetry.space_group_name_H-M   'P 1'
#
loop_
_entity.id
_entity.type
_entity.pdbx_description
1 polymer ?
#
loop_
_entity_poly.entity_id
_entity_poly.type
_entity_poly.pdbx_seq_one_letter_code
_entity_poly.pdbx_strand_id
1 'polypeptide(L)'
;MTTAKPSVSEKRTLLTLPCPRSEAAPVCQLVRRVAEYNKILWNVGLEVREENGLGELGIAIAPKALLMNPWEVPRIDCETLARILLRNVLAHHRYIAAVEITFFVARSPVFLSILQDKYSVRKLTLSDVTCCEAKVFEALEKLANATDQNYADEGETYFCFFVRLPLFVIPKEQGSITLTSLDVADLELSTDCARQLIDILLQNNTIGDLTIGSCVFTYDCVDLLHGFVHYLQKHRSPLKKLTVRTPEVSKRALETLVKAIAPRTTLEELVIDIDIYDVEEKALFAEVIARNRNLRKLSVTWPRNCVVSVNSCGFELLAGDAATMIEPWLLALPENATLLALNVDLLGFSEEEC
;
A
#
# COMPACT_ATOMS: atom_id res chain seq x y z
N MET A 1 30.09 -22.65 15.67
CA MET A 1 30.80 -21.90 14.62
C MET A 1 30.94 -20.45 15.07
N THR A 2 32.14 -20.03 15.47
CA THR A 2 32.45 -18.66 15.89
C THR A 2 32.70 -17.81 14.64
N THR A 3 31.80 -16.88 14.33
CA THR A 3 32.01 -15.90 13.27
C THR A 3 33.00 -14.84 13.76
N ALA A 4 34.12 -14.67 13.04
CA ALA A 4 35.15 -13.70 13.39
C ALA A 4 34.60 -12.26 13.35
N LYS A 5 34.99 -11.41 14.32
CA LYS A 5 34.60 -9.99 14.36
C LYS A 5 35.21 -9.24 13.16
N PRO A 6 34.43 -8.41 12.44
CA PRO A 6 34.98 -7.57 11.39
C PRO A 6 35.92 -6.51 11.97
N SER A 7 37.06 -6.32 11.33
CA SER A 7 38.10 -5.34 11.66
C SER A 7 37.62 -3.89 11.47
N VAL A 8 38.25 -2.94 12.16
CA VAL A 8 37.95 -1.49 12.03
C VAL A 8 38.17 -1.00 10.59
N SER A 9 39.13 -1.59 9.87
CA SER A 9 39.36 -1.33 8.45
C SER A 9 38.19 -1.77 7.58
N GLU A 10 37.63 -2.97 7.80
CA GLU A 10 36.47 -3.46 7.04
C GLU A 10 35.23 -2.58 7.25
N LYS A 11 35.03 -2.06 8.47
CA LYS A 11 33.94 -1.11 8.76
C LYS A 11 34.08 0.18 7.96
N ARG A 12 35.29 0.72 7.77
CA ARG A 12 35.51 1.92 6.94
C ARG A 12 35.28 1.64 5.46
N THR A 13 35.74 0.50 4.95
CA THR A 13 35.56 0.11 3.55
C THR A 13 34.09 -0.11 3.17
N LEU A 14 33.24 -0.52 4.11
CA LEU A 14 31.79 -0.63 3.89
C LEU A 14 31.08 0.73 3.74
N LEU A 15 31.63 1.80 4.31
CA LEU A 15 30.97 3.11 4.37
C LEU A 15 31.28 4.01 3.17
N THR A 16 32.31 3.73 2.39
CA THR A 16 32.83 4.67 1.37
C THR A 16 32.86 4.09 -0.04
N LEU A 17 32.06 3.08 -0.36
CA LEU A 17 32.02 2.58 -1.74
C LEU A 17 31.13 3.49 -2.61
N PRO A 18 31.69 4.30 -3.52
CA PRO A 18 30.89 4.90 -4.57
C PRO A 18 30.27 3.77 -5.41
N CYS A 19 29.03 3.93 -5.85
CA CYS A 19 28.38 2.99 -6.77
C CYS A 19 28.87 3.28 -8.20
N PRO A 20 29.89 2.61 -8.75
CA PRO A 20 30.38 2.92 -10.08
C PRO A 20 29.56 2.04 -11.02
N ARG A 21 28.36 2.49 -11.40
CA ARG A 21 27.84 2.04 -12.69
C ARG A 21 28.63 2.78 -13.75
N SER A 22 29.61 2.10 -14.34
CA SER A 22 30.00 2.39 -15.72
C SER A 22 29.06 1.60 -16.64
N GLU A 23 28.92 2.02 -17.89
CA GLU A 23 28.18 1.29 -18.93
C GLU A 23 28.61 -0.20 -19.05
N ALA A 24 29.80 -0.55 -18.57
CA ALA A 24 30.35 -1.90 -18.57
C ALA A 24 29.86 -2.81 -17.42
N ALA A 25 29.14 -2.30 -16.42
CA ALA A 25 28.65 -3.09 -15.28
C ALA A 25 27.15 -2.81 -15.03
N PRO A 26 26.23 -3.62 -15.59
CA PRO A 26 24.79 -3.37 -15.50
C PRO A 26 24.20 -3.62 -14.10
N VAL A 27 24.97 -4.17 -13.17
CA VAL A 27 24.48 -4.52 -11.83
C VAL A 27 25.18 -3.67 -10.77
N CYS A 28 24.38 -3.07 -9.88
CA CYS A 28 24.88 -2.27 -8.77
C CYS A 28 25.87 -3.10 -7.92
N GLN A 29 27.06 -2.58 -7.62
CA GLN A 29 28.03 -3.29 -6.78
C GLN A 29 27.50 -3.61 -5.37
N LEU A 30 26.48 -2.87 -4.92
CA LEU A 30 25.77 -3.14 -3.68
C LEU A 30 25.18 -4.56 -3.67
N VAL A 31 24.69 -5.06 -4.81
CA VAL A 31 24.12 -6.43 -4.96
C VAL A 31 25.11 -7.48 -4.48
N ARG A 32 26.39 -7.35 -4.85
CA ARG A 32 27.44 -8.30 -4.46
C ARG A 32 27.76 -8.28 -2.97
N ARG A 33 27.40 -7.19 -2.28
CA ARG A 33 27.67 -6.98 -0.85
C ARG A 33 26.42 -7.00 0.01
N VAL A 34 25.23 -7.27 -0.53
CA VAL A 34 23.96 -7.25 0.23
C VAL A 34 24.08 -8.02 1.56
N ALA A 35 24.68 -9.21 1.54
CA ALA A 35 24.90 -10.02 2.74
C ALA A 35 25.72 -9.31 3.83
N GLU A 36 26.67 -8.44 3.47
CA GLU A 36 27.49 -7.68 4.43
C GLU A 36 26.73 -6.48 4.99
N TYR A 37 25.95 -5.80 4.16
CA TYR A 37 25.08 -4.70 4.60
C TYR A 37 24.00 -5.22 5.55
N ASN A 38 23.38 -6.36 5.22
CA ASN A 38 22.32 -6.96 6.02
C ASN A 38 22.79 -7.39 7.41
N LYS A 39 24.05 -7.84 7.56
CA LYS A 39 24.64 -8.10 8.89
C LYS A 39 24.58 -6.87 9.82
N ILE A 40 24.66 -5.66 9.26
CA ILE A 40 24.55 -4.41 10.02
C ILE A 40 23.08 -4.01 10.15
N LEU A 41 22.34 -3.98 9.05
CA LEU A 41 20.96 -3.49 9.00
C LEU A 41 19.98 -4.34 9.82
N TRP A 42 20.20 -5.65 9.95
CA TRP A 42 19.36 -6.50 10.78
C TRP A 42 19.34 -6.06 12.26
N ASN A 43 20.39 -5.37 12.75
CA ASN A 43 20.41 -4.81 14.11
C ASN A 43 19.42 -3.67 14.31
N VAL A 44 18.96 -3.02 13.24
CA VAL A 44 17.89 -2.01 13.26
C VAL A 44 16.60 -2.51 12.62
N GLY A 45 16.49 -3.83 12.40
CA GLY A 45 15.31 -4.47 11.83
C GLY A 45 15.09 -4.18 10.35
N LEU A 46 16.14 -3.86 9.60
CA LEU A 46 16.06 -3.60 8.16
C LEU A 46 16.98 -4.54 7.37
N GLU A 47 16.72 -4.67 6.09
CA GLU A 47 17.58 -5.36 5.14
C GLU A 47 17.54 -4.69 3.77
N VAL A 48 18.60 -4.86 2.99
CA VAL A 48 18.58 -4.62 1.55
C VAL A 48 18.25 -5.95 0.88
N ARG A 49 17.32 -5.96 -0.07
CA ARG A 49 16.98 -7.12 -0.88
C ARG A 49 16.83 -6.72 -2.35
N GLU A 50 16.92 -7.69 -3.23
CA GLU A 50 16.63 -7.46 -4.64
C GLU A 50 15.12 -7.49 -4.86
N GLU A 51 14.58 -6.48 -5.54
CA GLU A 51 13.17 -6.39 -5.89
C GLU A 51 12.97 -6.97 -7.30
N ASN A 52 12.02 -7.91 -7.41
CA ASN A 52 11.54 -8.49 -8.68
C ASN A 52 12.61 -9.10 -9.62
N GLY A 53 13.83 -9.36 -9.14
CA GLY A 53 14.91 -10.01 -9.90
C GLY A 53 15.45 -9.19 -11.08
N LEU A 54 15.15 -7.89 -11.14
CA LEU A 54 15.58 -6.99 -12.22
C LEU A 54 16.82 -6.16 -11.85
N GLY A 55 17.56 -6.55 -10.80
CA GLY A 55 18.71 -5.79 -10.30
C GLY A 55 18.34 -4.49 -9.59
N GLU A 56 17.06 -4.25 -9.32
CA GLU A 56 16.59 -3.18 -8.45
C GLU A 56 16.73 -3.61 -6.99
N LEU A 57 17.07 -2.66 -6.13
CA LEU A 57 17.23 -2.92 -4.71
C LEU A 57 16.09 -2.27 -3.94
N GLY A 58 15.59 -2.99 -2.95
CA GLY A 58 14.68 -2.51 -1.94
C GLY A 58 15.37 -2.46 -0.59
N ILE A 59 15.11 -1.43 0.20
CA ILE A 59 15.27 -1.53 1.66
C ILE A 59 13.95 -2.09 2.19
N ALA A 60 13.99 -3.09 3.07
CA ALA A 60 12.81 -3.71 3.63
C ALA A 60 12.97 -4.01 5.12
N ILE A 61 11.86 -4.36 5.77
CA ILE A 61 11.88 -4.79 7.17
C ILE A 61 12.40 -6.22 7.21
N ALA A 62 13.41 -6.44 8.06
CA ALA A 62 14.00 -7.74 8.23
C ALA A 62 12.99 -8.71 8.89
N PRO A 63 12.86 -9.96 8.40
CA PRO A 63 12.06 -10.98 9.04
C PRO A 63 12.44 -11.16 10.52
N LYS A 64 11.43 -11.30 11.41
CA LYS A 64 11.67 -11.48 12.85
C LYS A 64 12.64 -12.63 13.18
N ALA A 65 12.64 -13.69 12.38
CA ALA A 65 13.55 -14.83 12.54
C ALA A 65 15.03 -14.49 12.25
N LEU A 66 15.29 -13.43 11.46
CA LEU A 66 16.62 -12.93 11.13
C LEU A 66 17.08 -11.80 12.06
N LEU A 67 16.21 -11.32 12.95
CA LEU A 67 16.58 -10.47 14.08
C LEU A 67 17.38 -11.34 15.06
N MET A 68 18.64 -11.56 14.71
CA MET A 68 19.60 -12.33 15.49
C MET A 68 19.71 -11.73 16.89
N ASN A 69 19.95 -12.61 17.86
CA ASN A 69 20.37 -12.24 19.22
C ASN A 69 21.36 -11.08 19.12
N PRO A 70 21.13 -9.98 19.87
CA PRO A 70 21.91 -8.77 19.74
C PRO A 70 23.37 -9.14 19.84
N TRP A 71 24.17 -8.67 18.89
CA TRP A 71 25.61 -8.72 19.02
C TRP A 71 25.98 -8.28 20.45
N GLU A 72 27.04 -8.84 21.04
CA GLU A 72 27.70 -8.28 22.23
C GLU A 72 28.35 -6.89 21.96
N VAL A 73 27.86 -6.18 20.95
CA VAL A 73 28.23 -4.82 20.61
C VAL A 73 27.22 -3.91 21.31
N PRO A 74 27.66 -2.86 22.02
CA PRO A 74 26.77 -1.90 22.65
C PRO A 74 25.75 -1.38 21.62
N ARG A 75 24.45 -1.43 21.96
CA ARG A 75 23.33 -1.04 21.06
C ARG A 75 23.54 0.32 20.38
N ILE A 76 24.22 1.25 21.05
CA ILE A 76 24.46 2.63 20.62
C ILE A 76 25.34 2.70 19.35
N ASP A 77 26.33 1.81 19.21
CA ASP A 77 27.25 1.82 18.06
C ASP A 77 26.58 1.25 16.80
N CYS A 78 25.73 0.25 16.96
CA CYS A 78 25.04 -0.40 15.85
C CYS A 78 23.98 0.51 15.21
N GLU A 79 23.22 1.25 16.00
CA GLU A 79 22.21 2.17 15.48
C GLU A 79 22.86 3.32 14.69
N THR A 80 23.93 3.90 15.24
CA THR A 80 24.69 4.97 14.57
C THR A 80 25.28 4.47 13.27
N LEU A 81 25.91 3.29 13.28
CA LEU A 81 26.49 2.69 12.09
C LEU A 81 25.42 2.36 11.03
N ALA A 82 24.29 1.79 11.44
CA ALA A 82 23.17 1.51 10.55
C ALA A 82 22.58 2.78 9.95
N ARG A 83 22.49 3.88 10.72
CA ARG A 83 22.02 5.18 10.22
C ARG A 83 22.97 5.77 9.20
N ILE A 84 24.28 5.72 9.44
CA ILE A 84 25.29 6.17 8.46
C ILE A 84 25.23 5.28 7.22
N LEU A 85 25.08 3.97 7.39
CA LEU A 85 24.98 3.02 6.29
C LEU A 85 23.74 3.30 5.44
N LEU A 86 22.56 3.40 6.03
CA LEU A 86 21.31 3.76 5.36
C LEU A 86 21.43 5.10 4.64
N ARG A 87 22.04 6.09 5.31
CA ARG A 87 22.34 7.38 4.69
C ARG A 87 23.19 7.20 3.44
N ASN A 88 24.27 6.44 3.50
CA ASN A 88 25.16 6.28 2.35
C ASN A 88 24.51 5.45 1.24
N VAL A 89 23.80 4.39 1.61
CA VAL A 89 23.06 3.49 0.73
C VAL A 89 22.01 4.28 -0.05
N LEU A 90 21.14 5.01 0.65
CA LEU A 90 20.16 5.89 0.00
C LEU A 90 20.84 7.05 -0.74
N ALA A 91 21.77 7.78 -0.12
CA ALA A 91 22.45 8.96 -0.70
C ALA A 91 23.27 8.66 -1.97
N HIS A 92 23.76 7.43 -2.19
CA HIS A 92 24.67 7.15 -3.31
C HIS A 92 24.16 6.10 -4.29
N HIS A 93 23.12 5.32 -3.96
CA HIS A 93 22.65 4.24 -4.83
C HIS A 93 21.33 4.60 -5.52
N ARG A 94 21.41 4.91 -6.81
CA ARG A 94 20.26 5.20 -7.69
C ARG A 94 19.35 4.00 -7.98
N TYR A 95 19.75 2.80 -7.53
CA TYR A 95 19.01 1.54 -7.76
C TYR A 95 18.08 1.18 -6.62
N ILE A 96 18.06 1.99 -5.56
CA ILE A 96 17.09 1.79 -4.50
C ILE A 96 15.77 2.36 -5.00
N ALA A 97 14.94 1.45 -5.48
CA ALA A 97 13.65 1.73 -6.06
C ALA A 97 12.52 1.55 -5.04
N ALA A 98 12.74 0.76 -4.00
CA ALA A 98 11.75 0.51 -2.94
C ALA A 98 12.34 0.72 -1.55
N VAL A 99 11.53 1.25 -0.64
CA VAL A 99 11.86 1.43 0.76
C VAL A 99 10.66 1.01 1.59
N GLU A 100 10.80 -0.06 2.36
CA GLU A 100 9.85 -0.56 3.32
C GLU A 100 10.46 -0.40 4.71
N ILE A 101 9.84 0.43 5.55
CA ILE A 101 10.33 0.73 6.89
C ILE A 101 9.19 0.78 7.91
N THR A 102 9.56 0.67 9.19
CA THR A 102 8.61 0.91 10.29
C THR A 102 8.47 2.40 10.56
N PHE A 103 7.35 2.75 11.20
CA PHE A 103 7.07 4.12 11.62
C PHE A 103 8.18 4.72 12.48
N PHE A 104 8.77 3.91 13.37
CA PHE A 104 9.85 4.37 14.24
C PHE A 104 11.06 4.89 13.45
N VAL A 105 11.41 4.20 12.36
CA VAL A 105 12.50 4.63 11.46
C VAL A 105 12.08 5.89 10.70
N ALA A 106 10.82 5.96 10.24
CA ALA A 106 10.29 7.11 9.50
C ALA A 106 10.30 8.40 10.33
N ARG A 107 10.19 8.34 11.66
CA ARG A 107 10.27 9.50 12.54
C ARG A 107 11.63 10.18 12.58
N SER A 108 12.67 9.55 12.04
CA SER A 108 14.02 10.12 12.00
C SER A 108 14.08 11.26 10.97
N PRO A 109 14.29 12.52 11.39
CA PRO A 109 14.39 13.66 10.46
C PRO A 109 15.51 13.47 9.43
N VAL A 110 16.57 12.77 9.84
CA VAL A 110 17.69 12.40 8.99
C VAL A 110 17.21 11.48 7.87
N PHE A 111 16.46 10.43 8.19
CA PHE A 111 15.96 9.48 7.20
C PHE A 111 15.05 10.15 6.18
N LEU A 112 14.17 11.04 6.64
CA LEU A 112 13.27 11.79 5.79
C LEU A 112 14.04 12.72 4.86
N SER A 113 14.99 13.51 5.38
CA SER A 113 15.83 14.37 4.54
C SER A 113 16.57 13.59 3.45
N ILE A 114 17.01 12.38 3.76
CA ILE A 114 17.70 11.50 2.80
C ILE A 114 16.75 11.04 1.70
N LEU A 115 15.52 10.66 2.07
CA LEU A 115 14.51 10.26 1.10
C LEU A 115 14.01 11.45 0.26
N GLN A 116 13.95 12.65 0.83
CA GLN A 116 13.62 13.88 0.09
C GLN A 116 14.65 14.12 -1.02
N ASP A 117 15.93 13.97 -0.71
CA ASP A 117 17.01 14.18 -1.68
C ASP A 117 17.11 13.06 -2.75
N LYS A 118 16.12 12.15 -2.83
CA LYS A 118 16.18 10.91 -3.62
C LYS A 118 15.05 10.71 -4.60
N TYR A 119 15.35 11.02 -5.86
CA TYR A 119 14.47 10.78 -7.01
C TYR A 119 14.32 9.31 -7.42
N SER A 120 15.16 8.39 -6.94
CA SER A 120 15.12 6.99 -7.37
C SER A 120 14.13 6.13 -6.60
N VAL A 121 13.74 6.54 -5.39
CA VAL A 121 12.82 5.76 -4.56
C VAL A 121 11.42 5.93 -5.13
N ARG A 122 10.94 4.87 -5.75
CA ARG A 122 9.63 4.81 -6.40
C ARG A 122 8.57 4.19 -5.50
N LYS A 123 8.94 3.21 -4.67
CA LYS A 123 8.02 2.53 -3.77
C LYS A 123 8.37 2.87 -2.33
N LEU A 124 7.42 3.40 -1.56
CA LEU A 124 7.57 3.63 -0.12
C LEU A 124 6.50 2.87 0.63
N THR A 125 6.90 1.82 1.34
CA THR A 125 6.05 1.08 2.25
C THR A 125 6.32 1.53 3.68
N LEU A 126 5.27 1.92 4.39
CA LEU A 126 5.35 2.28 5.80
C LEU A 126 4.54 1.26 6.58
N SER A 127 5.03 0.87 7.75
CA SER A 127 4.40 -0.15 8.59
C SER A 127 4.44 0.23 10.07
N ASP A 128 3.56 -0.38 10.86
CA ASP A 128 3.54 -0.24 12.32
C ASP A 128 3.37 1.22 12.80
N VAL A 129 2.46 1.97 12.15
CA VAL A 129 2.18 3.36 12.54
C VAL A 129 1.19 3.38 13.69
N THR A 130 1.72 3.25 14.90
CA THR A 130 0.96 3.46 16.13
C THR A 130 1.01 4.95 16.51
N CYS A 131 -0.07 5.68 16.17
CA CYS A 131 -0.66 6.80 16.94
C CYS A 131 0.21 8.00 17.38
N CYS A 132 1.03 8.59 16.50
CA CYS A 132 1.50 9.97 16.70
C CYS A 132 1.35 10.81 15.43
N GLU A 133 0.10 11.17 15.15
CA GLU A 133 -0.41 11.91 14.00
C GLU A 133 0.54 13.04 13.55
N ALA A 134 0.71 14.11 14.33
CA ALA A 134 1.35 15.35 13.87
C ALA A 134 2.78 15.23 13.27
N LYS A 135 3.62 14.30 13.74
CA LYS A 135 5.00 14.14 13.21
C LYS A 135 5.06 13.26 11.98
N VAL A 136 4.06 12.43 11.74
CA VAL A 136 3.93 11.65 10.50
C VAL A 136 3.63 12.59 9.34
N PHE A 137 2.76 13.57 9.58
CA PHE A 137 2.38 14.57 8.59
C PHE A 137 3.55 15.40 8.06
N GLU A 138 4.36 15.95 8.98
CA GLU A 138 5.54 16.75 8.61
C GLU A 138 6.53 15.93 7.76
N ALA A 139 6.67 14.65 8.07
CA ALA A 139 7.58 13.74 7.41
C ALA A 139 7.18 13.44 5.96
N LEU A 140 5.88 13.31 5.72
CA LEU A 140 5.33 12.93 4.42
C LEU A 140 5.16 14.10 3.48
N GLU A 141 4.66 15.24 3.98
CA GLU A 141 4.64 16.51 3.25
C GLU A 141 6.02 16.81 2.65
N LYS A 142 7.04 16.65 3.48
CA LYS A 142 8.45 16.76 3.09
C LYS A 142 8.81 15.85 1.93
N LEU A 143 8.38 14.58 1.95
CA LEU A 143 8.68 13.60 0.90
C LEU A 143 7.97 13.90 -0.43
N ALA A 144 6.69 14.28 -0.40
CA ALA A 144 5.94 14.62 -1.61
C ALA A 144 6.51 15.86 -2.32
N ASN A 145 6.91 16.88 -1.55
CA ASN A 145 7.43 18.13 -2.12
C ASN A 145 8.83 17.98 -2.77
N ALA A 146 9.61 16.98 -2.34
CA ALA A 146 10.97 16.79 -2.84
C ALA A 146 11.01 16.22 -4.28
N THR A 147 9.93 15.57 -4.70
CA THR A 147 9.84 14.89 -6.00
C THR A 147 9.38 15.77 -7.16
N ASP A 148 8.85 16.97 -6.91
CA ASP A 148 8.32 17.87 -7.95
C ASP A 148 9.40 18.68 -8.70
N GLN A 149 10.62 18.77 -8.17
CA GLN A 149 11.55 19.80 -8.63
C GLN A 149 12.40 19.48 -9.87
N ASN A 150 12.41 18.27 -10.45
CA ASN A 150 13.21 17.99 -11.64
C ASN A 150 12.83 16.67 -12.34
N TYR A 151 12.00 16.71 -13.40
CA TYR A 151 12.20 16.07 -14.72
C TYR A 151 10.89 16.07 -15.53
N ALA A 152 10.96 16.51 -16.79
CA ALA A 152 9.89 16.47 -17.79
C ALA A 152 10.18 15.47 -18.93
N ASP A 153 11.17 14.56 -18.78
CA ASP A 153 11.58 13.65 -19.85
C ASP A 153 11.20 12.19 -19.58
N GLU A 154 10.26 11.71 -20.40
CA GLU A 154 10.14 10.38 -21.05
C GLU A 154 10.45 9.10 -20.26
N GLY A 155 10.15 9.05 -18.96
CA GLY A 155 10.05 7.80 -18.21
C GLY A 155 8.86 7.83 -17.26
N GLU A 156 7.83 7.02 -17.53
CA GLU A 156 6.73 6.79 -16.60
C GLU A 156 7.30 6.35 -15.25
N THR A 157 7.30 7.27 -14.28
CA THR A 157 7.82 7.00 -12.95
C THR A 157 6.67 6.44 -12.13
N TYR A 158 6.64 5.11 -12.00
CA TYR A 158 5.66 4.39 -11.21
C TYR A 158 6.00 4.55 -9.74
N PHE A 159 5.17 5.24 -8.96
CA PHE A 159 5.29 5.25 -7.51
C PHE A 159 4.22 4.38 -6.84
N CYS A 160 4.63 3.36 -6.09
CA CYS A 160 3.75 2.54 -5.25
C CYS A 160 3.96 2.88 -3.78
N PHE A 161 3.02 3.57 -3.18
CA PHE A 161 3.03 3.82 -1.75
C PHE A 161 2.18 2.74 -1.07
N PHE A 162 2.83 1.73 -0.46
CA PHE A 162 2.14 0.81 0.44
C PHE A 162 2.16 1.40 1.84
N VAL A 163 1.35 2.42 1.97
CA VAL A 163 1.54 3.43 2.96
C VAL A 163 0.63 3.06 4.13
N ARG A 164 1.14 2.29 5.10
CA ARG A 164 0.54 2.43 6.43
C ARG A 164 1.04 3.78 6.95
N LEU A 165 0.24 4.83 6.79
CA LEU A 165 0.47 6.21 7.23
C LEU A 165 -0.66 6.79 8.06
N PRO A 166 -0.38 7.89 8.78
CA PRO A 166 -1.19 9.07 8.55
C PRO A 166 -0.42 10.09 7.72
N LEU A 167 -0.82 10.19 6.46
CA LEU A 167 -1.11 11.40 5.69
C LEU A 167 -0.11 12.54 5.49
N PHE A 168 -0.23 13.11 4.30
CA PHE A 168 0.48 14.29 3.83
C PHE A 168 -0.34 15.55 4.13
N VAL A 169 0.30 16.69 4.32
CA VAL A 169 -0.26 17.97 3.90
C VAL A 169 0.53 18.33 2.64
N ILE A 170 -0.13 18.68 1.55
CA ILE A 170 0.58 19.09 0.33
C ILE A 170 0.15 20.54 0.08
N PRO A 171 1.08 21.51 0.14
CA PRO A 171 0.74 22.90 -0.10
C PRO A 171 0.21 23.02 -1.53
N LYS A 172 -0.99 23.61 -1.68
CA LYS A 172 -1.72 23.82 -2.95
C LYS A 172 -0.91 24.50 -4.06
N GLU A 173 0.25 25.05 -3.75
CA GLU A 173 1.01 25.95 -4.62
C GLU A 173 2.22 25.31 -5.31
N GLN A 174 2.58 24.06 -4.98
CA GLN A 174 3.80 23.44 -5.51
C GLN A 174 3.54 22.04 -6.06
N GLY A 175 3.20 22.05 -7.36
CA GLY A 175 3.43 20.95 -8.30
C GLY A 175 2.48 19.73 -8.22
N SER A 176 2.59 18.89 -9.24
CA SER A 176 1.63 17.79 -9.48
C SER A 176 2.13 16.53 -8.79
N ILE A 177 1.39 16.09 -7.78
CA ILE A 177 1.65 14.83 -7.08
C ILE A 177 1.68 13.67 -8.09
N THR A 178 2.83 12.99 -8.23
CA THR A 178 3.05 11.88 -9.18
C THR A 178 2.74 10.50 -8.61
N LEU A 179 2.06 10.45 -7.46
CA LEU A 179 1.65 9.21 -6.78
C LEU A 179 0.78 8.33 -7.68
N THR A 180 1.28 7.20 -8.16
CA THR A 180 0.51 6.29 -9.05
C THR A 180 -0.21 5.17 -8.31
N SER A 181 0.17 4.86 -7.08
CA SER A 181 -0.44 3.80 -6.31
C SER A 181 -0.37 4.11 -4.82
N LEU A 182 -1.48 3.88 -4.11
CA LEU A 182 -1.64 4.19 -2.70
C LEU A 182 -2.41 3.06 -2.00
N ASP A 183 -1.85 2.49 -0.95
CA ASP A 183 -2.55 1.55 -0.06
C ASP A 183 -2.62 2.14 1.34
N VAL A 184 -3.84 2.36 1.84
CA VAL A 184 -4.16 2.94 3.15
C VAL A 184 -5.24 2.12 3.88
N ALA A 185 -5.48 0.86 3.49
CA ALA A 185 -6.62 0.11 4.02
C ALA A 185 -6.53 -0.22 5.51
N ASP A 186 -5.36 -0.65 5.97
CA ASP A 186 -5.18 -1.15 7.33
C ASP A 186 -4.91 -0.01 8.33
N LEU A 187 -5.33 1.21 8.01
CA LEU A 187 -5.01 2.40 8.80
C LEU A 187 -6.16 2.89 9.65
N GLU A 188 -5.87 3.00 10.94
CA GLU A 188 -6.68 3.74 11.89
C GLU A 188 -6.37 5.23 11.78
N LEU A 189 -7.01 5.89 10.81
CA LEU A 189 -6.95 7.34 10.66
C LEU A 189 -8.02 7.98 11.55
N SER A 190 -7.67 9.04 12.29
CA SER A 190 -8.72 9.91 12.83
C SER A 190 -9.51 10.59 11.71
N THR A 191 -10.68 11.12 12.03
CA THR A 191 -11.55 11.80 11.07
C THR A 191 -10.85 12.95 10.34
N ASP A 192 -10.05 13.76 11.05
CA ASP A 192 -9.34 14.89 10.44
C ASP A 192 -8.23 14.43 9.50
N CYS A 193 -7.57 13.32 9.84
CA CYS A 193 -6.63 12.64 8.97
C CYS A 193 -7.36 12.16 7.70
N ALA A 194 -8.42 11.37 7.85
CA ALA A 194 -9.17 10.84 6.72
C ALA A 194 -9.72 11.96 5.79
N ARG A 195 -10.12 13.11 6.34
CA ARG A 195 -10.55 14.27 5.53
C ARG A 195 -9.42 14.80 4.65
N GLN A 196 -8.23 14.96 5.21
CA GLN A 196 -7.04 15.36 4.45
C GLN A 196 -6.67 14.34 3.37
N LEU A 197 -6.91 13.03 3.63
CA LEU A 197 -6.68 11.98 2.64
C LEU A 197 -7.55 12.19 1.41
N ILE A 198 -8.83 12.44 1.64
CA ILE A 198 -9.77 12.75 0.58
C ILE A 198 -9.34 14.00 -0.18
N ASP A 199 -8.89 15.06 0.51
CA ASP A 199 -8.40 16.28 -0.15
C ASP A 199 -7.19 16.01 -1.06
N ILE A 200 -6.24 15.18 -0.63
CA ILE A 200 -5.09 14.75 -1.44
C ILE A 200 -5.56 13.95 -2.65
N LEU A 201 -6.45 12.97 -2.44
CA LEU A 201 -7.00 12.16 -3.53
C LEU A 201 -7.68 13.05 -4.57
N LEU A 202 -8.46 14.04 -4.12
CA LEU A 202 -9.14 15.00 -4.99
C LEU A 202 -8.16 15.89 -5.78
N GLN A 203 -6.98 16.18 -5.23
CA GLN A 203 -5.94 16.94 -5.93
C GLN A 203 -5.11 16.06 -6.87
N ASN A 204 -4.95 14.79 -6.51
CA ASN A 204 -4.20 13.83 -7.30
C ASN A 204 -4.94 13.44 -8.59
N ASN A 205 -4.18 13.29 -9.67
CA ASN A 205 -4.65 12.87 -10.99
C ASN A 205 -3.75 11.78 -11.60
N THR A 206 -2.96 11.09 -10.78
CA THR A 206 -1.96 10.11 -11.20
C THR A 206 -2.19 8.71 -10.60
N ILE A 207 -2.96 8.59 -9.50
CA ILE A 207 -3.27 7.31 -8.84
C ILE A 207 -4.06 6.39 -9.77
N GLY A 208 -3.39 5.32 -10.19
CA GLY A 208 -3.92 4.19 -10.94
C GLY A 208 -4.31 2.99 -10.08
N ASP A 209 -3.69 2.78 -8.92
CA ASP A 209 -4.00 1.67 -7.99
C ASP A 209 -4.24 2.20 -6.57
N LEU A 210 -5.47 2.10 -6.09
CA LEU A 210 -5.87 2.58 -4.76
C LEU A 210 -6.41 1.44 -3.92
N THR A 211 -5.85 1.25 -2.73
CA THR A 211 -6.41 0.40 -1.69
C THR A 211 -6.81 1.26 -0.51
N ILE A 212 -8.08 1.22 -0.13
CA ILE A 212 -8.66 2.08 0.92
C ILE A 212 -9.47 1.23 1.91
N GLY A 213 -9.58 1.71 3.14
CA GLY A 213 -10.24 0.93 4.19
C GLY A 213 -11.11 1.74 5.11
N SER A 214 -11.25 1.26 6.35
CA SER A 214 -12.32 1.68 7.27
C SER A 214 -12.36 3.19 7.53
N CYS A 215 -11.23 3.87 7.43
CA CYS A 215 -11.11 5.31 7.65
C CYS A 215 -12.06 6.18 6.82
N VAL A 216 -12.50 5.71 5.65
CA VAL A 216 -13.45 6.43 4.77
C VAL A 216 -14.89 5.99 4.96
N PHE A 217 -15.10 4.78 5.49
CA PHE A 217 -16.41 4.16 5.64
C PHE A 217 -16.93 4.19 7.08
N THR A 218 -16.33 4.99 7.95
CA THR A 218 -16.79 5.14 9.33
C THR A 218 -18.21 5.69 9.37
N TYR A 219 -19.06 5.05 10.19
CA TYR A 219 -20.47 5.40 10.35
C TYR A 219 -20.70 6.88 10.71
N ASP A 220 -19.77 7.47 11.43
CA ASP A 220 -19.91 8.82 12.00
C ASP A 220 -19.57 9.94 11.01
N CYS A 221 -19.09 9.63 9.79
CA CYS A 221 -18.52 10.63 8.89
C CYS A 221 -18.97 10.45 7.42
N VAL A 222 -20.26 10.63 7.19
CA VAL A 222 -20.89 10.61 5.85
C VAL A 222 -20.19 11.54 4.84
N ASP A 223 -19.65 12.67 5.31
CA ASP A 223 -18.88 13.61 4.47
C ASP A 223 -17.62 12.98 3.85
N LEU A 224 -16.95 12.06 4.56
CA LEU A 224 -15.76 11.37 4.05
C LEU A 224 -16.11 10.45 2.88
N LEU A 225 -17.21 9.68 3.03
CA LEU A 225 -17.74 8.85 1.95
C LEU A 225 -18.11 9.72 0.74
N HIS A 226 -18.80 10.84 0.94
CA HIS A 226 -19.16 11.73 -0.16
C HIS A 226 -17.94 12.30 -0.88
N GLY A 227 -16.93 12.73 -0.13
CA GLY A 227 -15.68 13.22 -0.72
C GLY A 227 -14.93 12.13 -1.48
N PHE A 228 -14.95 10.89 -0.98
CA PHE A 228 -14.39 9.74 -1.69
C PHE A 228 -15.17 9.39 -2.96
N VAL A 229 -16.50 9.39 -2.90
CA VAL A 229 -17.38 9.19 -4.06
C VAL A 229 -17.14 10.30 -5.10
N HIS A 230 -16.95 11.53 -4.66
CA HIS A 230 -16.60 12.64 -5.55
C HIS A 230 -15.24 12.41 -6.22
N TYR A 231 -14.24 11.93 -5.49
CA TYR A 231 -12.98 11.48 -6.08
C TYR A 231 -13.19 10.37 -7.13
N LEU A 232 -14.02 9.39 -6.81
CA LEU A 232 -14.33 8.29 -7.73
C LEU A 232 -15.08 8.76 -9.00
N GLN A 233 -15.91 9.78 -8.90
CA GLN A 233 -16.68 10.31 -10.03
C GLN A 233 -15.91 11.33 -10.87
N LYS A 234 -14.73 11.76 -10.43
CA LYS A 234 -13.87 12.69 -11.18
C LYS A 234 -13.48 12.06 -12.53
N HIS A 235 -14.04 12.59 -13.62
CA HIS A 235 -13.88 12.08 -14.99
C HIS A 235 -12.42 11.90 -15.48
N ARG A 236 -11.44 12.52 -14.82
CA ARG A 236 -10.02 12.46 -15.18
C ARG A 236 -9.17 11.59 -14.23
N SER A 237 -9.78 10.86 -13.31
CA SER A 237 -9.01 9.97 -12.43
C SER A 237 -8.49 8.78 -13.23
N PRO A 238 -7.16 8.51 -13.25
CA PRO A 238 -6.58 7.38 -13.98
C PRO A 238 -6.73 6.05 -13.22
N LEU A 239 -7.60 5.99 -12.21
CA LEU A 239 -7.77 4.83 -11.34
C LEU A 239 -8.22 3.62 -12.16
N LYS A 240 -7.31 2.63 -12.24
CA LYS A 240 -7.48 1.34 -12.91
C LYS A 240 -7.80 0.22 -11.93
N LYS A 241 -7.29 0.29 -10.70
CA LYS A 241 -7.49 -0.72 -9.68
C LYS A 241 -7.96 -0.08 -8.39
N LEU A 242 -9.05 -0.61 -7.85
CA LEU A 242 -9.60 -0.19 -6.57
C LEU A 242 -9.76 -1.42 -5.68
N THR A 243 -9.15 -1.36 -4.49
CA THR A 243 -9.38 -2.32 -3.42
C THR A 243 -10.04 -1.59 -2.26
N VAL A 244 -11.19 -2.09 -1.80
CA VAL A 244 -11.86 -1.60 -0.60
C VAL A 244 -11.77 -2.69 0.45
N ARG A 245 -11.08 -2.43 1.56
CA ARG A 245 -10.92 -3.37 2.67
C ARG A 245 -11.37 -2.74 3.98
N THR A 246 -12.49 -3.19 4.50
CA THR A 246 -13.03 -2.68 5.77
C THR A 246 -13.90 -3.76 6.41
N PRO A 247 -13.81 -3.98 7.72
CA PRO A 247 -14.60 -5.01 8.39
C PRO A 247 -16.09 -4.69 8.38
N GLU A 248 -16.50 -3.45 8.10
CA GLU A 248 -17.91 -3.10 8.07
C GLU A 248 -18.15 -1.89 7.16
N VAL A 249 -19.29 -1.90 6.47
CA VAL A 249 -19.82 -0.76 5.71
C VAL A 249 -21.33 -0.81 5.80
N SER A 250 -21.97 0.32 6.10
CA SER A 250 -23.43 0.39 6.06
C SER A 250 -23.97 0.09 4.65
N LYS A 251 -25.12 -0.59 4.53
CA LYS A 251 -25.83 -0.80 3.25
C LYS A 251 -25.90 0.45 2.38
N ARG A 252 -26.25 1.60 2.97
CA ARG A 252 -26.33 2.89 2.26
C ARG A 252 -24.98 3.34 1.71
N ALA A 253 -23.91 3.17 2.49
CA ALA A 253 -22.57 3.52 2.05
C ALA A 253 -22.12 2.60 0.89
N LEU A 254 -22.44 1.32 0.98
CA LEU A 254 -22.17 0.34 -0.06
C LEU A 254 -22.92 0.66 -1.36
N GLU A 255 -24.22 0.95 -1.29
CA GLU A 255 -25.03 1.38 -2.44
C GLU A 255 -24.46 2.65 -3.10
N THR A 256 -24.04 3.62 -2.28
CA THR A 256 -23.46 4.87 -2.77
C THR A 256 -22.14 4.61 -3.49
N LEU A 257 -21.29 3.75 -2.91
CA LEU A 257 -20.02 3.33 -3.50
C LEU A 257 -20.24 2.60 -4.83
N VAL A 258 -21.16 1.63 -4.88
CA VAL A 258 -21.51 0.87 -6.09
C VAL A 258 -21.98 1.80 -7.21
N LYS A 259 -22.88 2.74 -6.91
CA LYS A 259 -23.35 3.75 -7.88
C LYS A 259 -22.24 4.64 -8.41
N ALA A 260 -21.21 4.92 -7.60
CA ALA A 260 -20.05 5.70 -8.02
C ALA A 260 -19.09 4.90 -8.91
N ILE A 261 -18.94 3.60 -8.65
CA ILE A 261 -18.01 2.72 -9.36
C ILE A 261 -18.59 2.19 -10.68
N ALA A 262 -19.87 1.82 -10.70
CA ALA A 262 -20.52 1.16 -11.83
C ALA A 262 -20.33 1.88 -13.20
N PRO A 263 -20.42 3.22 -13.31
CA PRO A 263 -20.22 3.90 -14.58
C PRO A 263 -18.75 4.21 -14.92
N ARG A 264 -17.78 3.85 -14.07
CA ARG A 264 -16.37 4.22 -14.29
C ARG A 264 -15.75 3.47 -15.46
N THR A 265 -15.33 4.21 -16.47
CA THR A 265 -14.70 3.65 -17.67
C THR A 265 -13.21 3.38 -17.51
N THR A 266 -12.54 3.88 -16.47
CA THR A 266 -11.09 3.64 -16.29
C THR A 266 -10.78 2.42 -15.45
N LEU A 267 -11.75 1.93 -14.68
CA LEU A 267 -11.53 0.88 -13.69
C LEU A 267 -11.49 -0.49 -14.37
N GLU A 268 -10.35 -1.17 -14.28
CA GLU A 268 -10.10 -2.50 -14.82
C GLU A 268 -10.19 -3.58 -13.74
N GLU A 269 -9.89 -3.26 -12.47
CA GLU A 269 -9.91 -4.21 -11.36
C GLU A 269 -10.63 -3.64 -10.13
N LEU A 270 -11.55 -4.42 -9.58
CA LEU A 270 -12.24 -4.13 -8.33
C LEU A 270 -12.09 -5.30 -7.34
N VAL A 271 -11.59 -5.00 -6.15
CA VAL A 271 -11.51 -5.95 -5.04
C VAL A 271 -12.29 -5.39 -3.84
N ILE A 272 -13.25 -6.16 -3.35
CA ILE A 272 -14.09 -5.84 -2.21
C ILE A 272 -13.80 -6.87 -1.12
N ASP A 273 -13.10 -6.45 -0.08
CA ASP A 273 -12.75 -7.21 1.12
C ASP A 273 -13.53 -6.59 2.27
N ILE A 274 -14.86 -6.76 2.23
CA ILE A 274 -15.81 -6.20 3.18
C ILE A 274 -16.65 -7.34 3.76
N ASP A 275 -16.96 -7.27 5.05
CA ASP A 275 -17.86 -8.23 5.68
C ASP A 275 -19.30 -7.95 5.23
N ILE A 276 -19.70 -8.52 4.09
CA ILE A 276 -21.06 -8.39 3.55
C ILE A 276 -21.88 -9.60 4.00
N TYR A 277 -22.87 -9.34 4.83
CA TYR A 277 -23.75 -10.38 5.34
C TYR A 277 -24.92 -10.59 4.36
N ASP A 278 -25.66 -9.53 4.01
CA ASP A 278 -26.94 -9.61 3.27
C ASP A 278 -26.77 -10.01 1.78
N VAL A 279 -27.67 -10.88 1.30
CA VAL A 279 -27.75 -11.28 -0.12
C VAL A 279 -28.08 -10.07 -1.01
N GLU A 280 -28.92 -9.16 -0.53
CA GLU A 280 -29.27 -7.94 -1.28
C GLU A 280 -28.05 -7.01 -1.44
N GLU A 281 -27.19 -6.93 -0.42
CA GLU A 281 -25.95 -6.14 -0.48
C GLU A 281 -24.96 -6.73 -1.49
N LYS A 282 -24.88 -8.06 -1.59
CA LYS A 282 -24.07 -8.75 -2.61
C LYS A 282 -24.61 -8.52 -4.01
N ALA A 283 -25.93 -8.51 -4.17
CA ALA A 283 -26.58 -8.25 -5.44
C ALA A 283 -26.24 -6.86 -6.01
N LEU A 284 -25.86 -5.88 -5.17
CA LEU A 284 -25.43 -4.55 -5.63
C LEU A 284 -24.25 -4.63 -6.60
N PHE A 285 -23.33 -5.58 -6.44
CA PHE A 285 -22.16 -5.70 -7.33
C PHE A 285 -22.49 -6.25 -8.72
N ALA A 286 -23.65 -6.88 -8.89
CA ALA A 286 -24.16 -7.21 -10.23
C ALA A 286 -24.38 -5.94 -11.08
N GLU A 287 -24.76 -4.82 -10.46
CA GLU A 287 -24.88 -3.53 -11.16
C GLU A 287 -23.51 -3.07 -11.70
N VAL A 288 -22.43 -3.27 -10.93
CA VAL A 288 -21.07 -2.93 -11.37
C VAL A 288 -20.70 -3.76 -12.60
N ILE A 289 -20.98 -5.07 -12.59
CA ILE A 289 -20.75 -5.94 -13.75
C ILE A 289 -21.54 -5.44 -14.96
N ALA A 290 -22.84 -5.21 -14.81
CA ALA A 290 -23.71 -4.85 -15.93
C ALA A 290 -23.36 -3.50 -16.58
N ARG A 291 -22.86 -2.54 -15.78
CA ARG A 291 -22.65 -1.15 -16.24
C ARG A 291 -21.19 -0.82 -16.56
N ASN A 292 -20.23 -1.48 -15.91
CA ASN A 292 -18.83 -1.18 -16.12
C ASN A 292 -18.28 -1.90 -17.37
N ARG A 293 -17.94 -1.12 -18.40
CA ARG A 293 -17.52 -1.65 -19.71
C ARG A 293 -16.01 -1.88 -19.84
N ASN A 294 -15.23 -1.67 -18.79
CA ASN A 294 -13.78 -1.91 -18.79
C ASN A 294 -13.32 -2.79 -17.64
N LEU A 295 -14.21 -3.19 -16.72
CA LEU A 295 -13.88 -4.09 -15.63
C LEU A 295 -13.49 -5.46 -16.18
N ARG A 296 -12.27 -5.88 -15.86
CA ARG A 296 -11.67 -7.16 -16.25
C ARG A 296 -11.60 -8.13 -15.09
N LYS A 297 -11.52 -7.62 -13.87
CA LYS A 297 -11.47 -8.43 -12.65
C LYS A 297 -12.39 -7.88 -11.58
N LEU A 298 -13.23 -8.75 -11.04
CA LEU A 298 -14.02 -8.50 -9.85
C LEU A 298 -13.71 -9.59 -8.82
N SER A 299 -13.37 -9.18 -7.60
CA SER A 299 -13.24 -10.07 -6.45
C SER A 299 -14.08 -9.54 -5.33
N VAL A 300 -15.01 -10.34 -4.81
CA VAL A 300 -15.79 -10.00 -3.61
C VAL A 300 -15.59 -11.12 -2.60
N THR A 301 -14.96 -10.76 -1.50
CA THR A 301 -14.52 -11.67 -0.43
C THR A 301 -15.47 -11.59 0.75
N TRP A 302 -15.66 -12.70 1.45
CA TRP A 302 -16.57 -12.79 2.60
C TRP A 302 -15.88 -12.47 3.92
N PRO A 303 -16.68 -12.17 4.97
CA PRO A 303 -16.17 -12.00 6.32
C PRO A 303 -15.30 -13.18 6.76
N ARG A 304 -14.01 -12.93 7.02
CA ARG A 304 -13.12 -13.96 7.57
C ARG A 304 -13.52 -14.39 8.99
N ASN A 305 -14.27 -13.52 9.67
CA ASN A 305 -14.71 -13.71 11.05
C ASN A 305 -16.12 -14.30 11.17
N CYS A 306 -16.71 -14.77 10.07
CA CYS A 306 -17.87 -15.66 10.12
C CYS A 306 -17.45 -17.05 10.64
N VAL A 307 -16.79 -17.11 11.80
CA VAL A 307 -16.74 -18.32 12.60
C VAL A 307 -18.17 -18.50 13.10
N VAL A 308 -18.95 -19.25 12.32
CA VAL A 308 -20.27 -19.73 12.70
C VAL A 308 -20.07 -20.56 13.98
N SER A 309 -20.10 -19.91 15.14
CA SER A 309 -20.26 -20.63 16.38
C SER A 309 -21.71 -21.13 16.33
N VAL A 310 -21.87 -22.36 15.87
CA VAL A 310 -23.14 -23.02 15.57
C VAL A 310 -24.11 -23.02 16.78
N ASN A 311 -23.66 -22.60 17.96
CA ASN A 311 -24.36 -22.85 19.22
C ASN A 311 -24.75 -21.62 20.07
N SER A 312 -24.48 -20.38 19.67
CA SER A 312 -24.67 -19.25 20.63
C SER A 312 -25.16 -17.91 20.12
N CYS A 313 -25.18 -17.65 18.80
CA CYS A 313 -25.73 -16.41 18.28
C CYS A 313 -26.89 -16.76 17.36
N GLY A 314 -28.12 -16.47 17.80
CA GLY A 314 -29.37 -16.65 17.04
C GLY A 314 -29.50 -15.71 15.84
N PHE A 315 -28.41 -15.45 15.14
CA PHE A 315 -28.48 -15.02 13.75
C PHE A 315 -28.82 -16.28 12.96
N GLU A 316 -30.08 -16.40 12.55
CA GLU A 316 -30.43 -17.16 11.36
C GLU A 316 -29.57 -16.58 10.24
N LEU A 317 -28.40 -17.18 10.01
CA LEU A 317 -27.51 -16.88 8.90
C LEU A 317 -28.35 -17.14 7.64
N LEU A 318 -28.89 -16.03 7.12
CA LEU A 318 -29.52 -15.81 5.83
C LEU A 318 -29.95 -17.09 5.12
N ALA A 319 -31.23 -17.40 5.24
CA ALA A 319 -31.92 -18.52 4.62
C ALA A 319 -32.04 -18.38 3.08
N GLY A 320 -30.92 -18.24 2.38
CA GLY A 320 -30.83 -18.31 0.92
C GLY A 320 -29.83 -19.38 0.52
N ASP A 321 -30.11 -20.12 -0.55
CA ASP A 321 -29.15 -21.03 -1.17
C ASP A 321 -28.08 -20.24 -1.96
N ALA A 322 -26.96 -20.89 -2.29
CA ALA A 322 -25.92 -20.25 -3.10
C ALA A 322 -26.45 -19.75 -4.46
N ALA A 323 -27.47 -20.42 -5.01
CA ALA A 323 -28.06 -20.09 -6.31
C ALA A 323 -28.74 -18.72 -6.30
N THR A 324 -29.59 -18.43 -5.31
CA THR A 324 -30.25 -17.12 -5.15
C THR A 324 -29.25 -16.00 -4.91
N MET A 325 -28.10 -16.30 -4.29
CA MET A 325 -27.05 -15.30 -4.10
C MET A 325 -26.35 -14.91 -5.41
N ILE A 326 -26.03 -15.88 -6.25
CA ILE A 326 -25.29 -15.62 -7.50
C ILE A 326 -26.21 -15.22 -8.65
N GLU A 327 -27.52 -15.47 -8.56
CA GLU A 327 -28.49 -15.19 -9.62
C GLU A 327 -28.39 -13.75 -10.19
N PRO A 328 -28.31 -12.68 -9.38
CA PRO A 328 -28.19 -11.32 -9.93
C PRO A 328 -26.93 -11.14 -10.79
N TRP A 329 -25.85 -11.85 -10.44
CA TRP A 329 -24.57 -11.77 -11.11
C TRP A 329 -24.61 -12.56 -12.41
N LEU A 330 -25.24 -13.74 -12.41
CA LEU A 330 -25.49 -14.53 -13.61
C LEU A 330 -26.30 -13.74 -14.65
N LEU A 331 -27.27 -12.94 -14.21
CA LEU A 331 -28.05 -12.07 -15.10
C LEU A 331 -27.24 -10.88 -15.62
N ALA A 332 -26.26 -10.38 -14.86
CA ALA A 332 -25.41 -9.26 -15.26
C ALA A 332 -24.23 -9.66 -16.16
N LEU A 333 -23.75 -10.91 -16.07
CA LEU A 333 -22.58 -11.38 -16.82
C LEU A 333 -22.73 -11.27 -18.35
N PRO A 334 -23.86 -11.62 -18.99
CA PRO A 334 -24.05 -11.45 -20.44
C PRO A 334 -23.91 -10.00 -20.92
N GLU A 335 -24.17 -9.03 -20.04
CA GLU A 335 -24.02 -7.60 -20.33
C GLU A 335 -22.57 -7.14 -20.29
N ASN A 336 -21.65 -7.90 -19.68
CA ASN A 336 -20.25 -7.54 -19.53
C ASN A 336 -19.34 -8.34 -20.49
N ALA A 337 -18.83 -7.67 -21.53
CA ALA A 337 -17.93 -8.30 -22.51
C ALA A 337 -16.44 -8.25 -22.13
N THR A 338 -16.07 -7.58 -21.03
CA THR A 338 -14.67 -7.34 -20.65
C THR A 338 -14.20 -8.13 -19.45
N LEU A 339 -15.12 -8.66 -18.64
CA LEU A 339 -14.80 -9.39 -17.42
C LEU A 339 -14.10 -10.72 -17.77
N LEU A 340 -12.86 -10.87 -17.30
CA LEU A 340 -12.02 -12.04 -17.53
C LEU A 340 -11.94 -12.94 -16.28
N ALA A 341 -12.10 -12.34 -15.10
CA ALA A 341 -12.02 -13.05 -13.84
C ALA A 341 -13.09 -12.54 -12.87
N LEU A 342 -13.90 -13.46 -12.37
CA LEU A 342 -14.86 -13.25 -11.30
C LEU A 342 -14.49 -14.18 -10.16
N ASN A 343 -14.16 -13.61 -9.00
CA ASN A 343 -13.97 -14.35 -7.77
C ASN A 343 -15.06 -13.96 -6.78
N VAL A 344 -15.91 -14.91 -6.45
CA VAL A 344 -16.94 -14.76 -5.43
C VAL A 344 -16.63 -15.77 -4.36
N ASP A 345 -16.40 -15.26 -3.16
CA ASP A 345 -16.28 -16.13 -2.01
C ASP A 345 -17.66 -16.68 -1.65
N LEU A 346 -17.75 -17.99 -1.46
CA LEU A 346 -18.97 -18.72 -1.04
C LEU A 346 -18.77 -19.33 0.35
N LEU A 347 -17.79 -18.85 1.13
CA LEU A 347 -17.59 -19.24 2.52
C LEU A 347 -18.90 -19.20 3.30
N GLY A 348 -19.31 -20.31 3.92
CA GLY A 348 -20.57 -20.38 4.67
C GLY A 348 -21.66 -21.19 3.97
N PHE A 349 -21.48 -21.51 2.68
CA PHE A 349 -22.25 -22.56 2.00
C PHE A 349 -21.59 -23.93 2.13
N SER A 350 -22.39 -24.98 1.97
CA SER A 350 -21.89 -26.34 1.89
C SER A 350 -21.07 -26.58 0.61
N GLU A 351 -20.23 -27.60 0.62
CA GLU A 351 -19.49 -28.04 -0.58
C GLU A 351 -20.42 -28.50 -1.70
N GLU A 352 -21.64 -28.95 -1.39
CA GLU A 352 -22.64 -29.33 -2.39
C GLU A 352 -23.30 -28.10 -3.06
N GLU A 353 -23.35 -26.97 -2.36
CA GLU A 353 -23.91 -25.71 -2.87
C GLU A 353 -22.89 -24.89 -3.68
N CYS A 354 -21.59 -25.06 -3.40
CA CYS A 354 -20.48 -24.41 -4.11
C CYS A 354 -20.15 -25.11 -5.43
#